data_AF-A0A1Y2GVJ8-F1
#
_entry.id   AF-A0A1Y2GVJ8-F1
#
_cell.length_a   1.000
_cell.length_b   1.000
_cell.length_c   1.000
_cell.angle_alpha   90.00
_cell.angle_beta   90.00
_cell.angle_gamma   90.00
#
_symmetry.space_group_name_H-M   'P 1'
#
loop_
_entity.id
_entity.type
_entity.pdbx_description
1 polymer ?
#
loop_
_entity_poly.entity_id
_entity_poly.type
_entity_poly.pdbx_seq_one_letter_code
_entity_poly.pdbx_strand_id
1 'polypeptide(L)'
;MTEADYSVLYEPWSIYNFYKKAEWVHILTLVLMPIYGLSMALTSAPFQQKTAIFALGHAVFIGLGITAGYHRLWSHRSYIASPLLQTILMIAGTGAMQGSILWWCRNHRAHHRYTDTDKDPYGAHKGLLWSHFLWMLVRQDPAAVGWADISDLRADKLVMFQDKYFYWLAPMVSLGVPTVIAGLGWGDYWGGFIYGGVIRQFVVHQSTYCVNSLAHWLGDKPFDDRRTPCDHLFTALLTLGEGYHNFHHEFPQDYRNAIKFYQFDPTKWLIAFCSFIGLAWDLKRFPSNEIKKGQLRMQQKKLDKMKSTLVWGTPIDQLPVFSFDEFCDMTNKEGRAVTLIEGVIYDISSFVDEHPGGRSLICSAIGKDATTSFNGGVYDHSNAARHLMERMRIGVVAGGGYATIDDIEI
;
A
#
# COMPACT_ATOMS: atom_id res chain seq x y z
N MET A 1 -10.63 11.07 -40.67
CA MET A 1 -10.99 10.87 -39.25
C MET A 1 -11.60 12.17 -38.77
N THR A 2 -12.90 12.20 -38.50
CA THR A 2 -13.52 13.31 -37.76
C THR A 2 -12.83 13.42 -36.41
N GLU A 3 -12.41 14.62 -35.99
CA GLU A 3 -11.92 14.84 -34.63
C GLU A 3 -12.95 14.28 -33.65
N ALA A 4 -12.50 13.44 -32.71
CA ALA A 4 -13.39 12.87 -31.73
C ALA A 4 -13.94 14.01 -30.87
N ASP A 5 -15.25 14.25 -30.96
CA ASP A 5 -15.92 15.23 -30.12
C ASP A 5 -16.03 14.67 -28.69
N TYR A 6 -15.25 15.25 -27.78
CA TYR A 6 -15.25 14.93 -26.35
C TYR A 6 -16.18 15.85 -25.55
N SER A 7 -16.80 16.88 -26.17
CA SER A 7 -17.71 17.79 -25.47
C SER A 7 -18.92 17.05 -24.87
N VAL A 8 -19.39 16.01 -25.57
CA VAL A 8 -20.46 15.13 -25.11
C VAL A 8 -20.15 14.46 -23.77
N LEU A 9 -18.88 14.31 -23.38
CA LEU A 9 -18.52 13.72 -22.08
C LEU A 9 -18.90 14.61 -20.89
N TYR A 10 -19.00 15.93 -21.11
CA TYR A 10 -19.33 16.92 -20.08
C TYR A 10 -20.83 17.18 -19.93
N GLU A 11 -21.66 16.68 -20.84
CA GLU A 11 -23.12 16.77 -20.74
C GLU A 11 -23.67 15.83 -19.65
N PRO A 12 -24.83 16.14 -19.02
CA PRO A 12 -25.54 15.18 -18.17
C PRO A 12 -25.91 13.90 -18.94
N TRP A 13 -25.95 12.77 -18.24
CA TRP A 13 -26.38 11.49 -18.82
C TRP A 13 -27.84 11.54 -19.26
N SER A 14 -28.12 11.09 -20.48
CA SER A 14 -29.47 10.92 -21.01
C SER A 14 -29.56 9.69 -21.91
N ILE A 15 -30.79 9.26 -22.21
CA ILE A 15 -31.04 8.17 -23.18
C ILE A 15 -30.52 8.49 -24.59
N TYR A 16 -30.28 9.78 -24.89
CA TYR A 16 -29.83 10.24 -26.20
C TYR A 16 -28.30 10.35 -26.34
N ASN A 17 -27.54 10.34 -25.23
CA ASN A 17 -26.07 10.50 -25.27
C ASN A 17 -25.28 9.38 -24.58
N PHE A 18 -25.92 8.46 -23.85
CA PHE A 18 -25.19 7.39 -23.14
C PHE A 18 -24.30 6.56 -24.08
N TYR A 19 -24.77 6.25 -25.29
CA TYR A 19 -24.01 5.47 -26.27
C TYR A 19 -22.79 6.20 -26.84
N LYS A 20 -22.79 7.55 -26.79
CA LYS A 20 -21.65 8.39 -27.20
C LYS A 20 -20.58 8.46 -26.11
N LYS A 21 -20.98 8.27 -24.85
CA LYS A 21 -20.11 8.26 -23.66
C LYS A 21 -19.54 6.87 -23.36
N ALA A 22 -20.12 5.80 -23.90
CA ALA A 22 -19.70 4.43 -23.67
C ALA A 22 -18.43 4.04 -24.45
N GLU A 23 -17.52 3.29 -23.83
CA GLU A 23 -16.39 2.63 -24.51
C GLU A 23 -16.79 1.21 -24.95
N TRP A 24 -17.34 1.10 -26.15
CA TRP A 24 -17.94 -0.14 -26.65
C TRP A 24 -16.97 -1.32 -26.74
N VAL A 25 -15.70 -1.07 -27.05
CA VAL A 25 -14.68 -2.14 -27.09
C VAL A 25 -14.48 -2.73 -25.69
N HIS A 26 -14.35 -1.89 -24.67
CA HIS A 26 -14.23 -2.35 -23.28
C HIS A 26 -15.52 -3.00 -22.78
N ILE A 27 -16.70 -2.49 -23.14
CA ILE A 27 -17.97 -3.14 -22.76
C ILE A 27 -18.05 -4.55 -23.35
N LEU A 28 -17.65 -4.73 -24.62
CA LEU A 28 -17.60 -6.05 -25.25
C LEU A 28 -16.68 -7.00 -24.48
N THR A 29 -15.45 -6.57 -24.16
CA THR A 29 -14.45 -7.45 -23.54
C THR A 29 -14.64 -7.65 -22.04
N LEU A 30 -15.13 -6.64 -21.31
CA LEU A 30 -15.20 -6.65 -19.85
C LEU A 30 -16.58 -7.06 -19.31
N VAL A 31 -17.63 -6.98 -20.14
CA VAL A 31 -19.00 -7.30 -19.71
C VAL A 31 -19.60 -8.41 -20.57
N LEU A 32 -19.67 -8.22 -21.89
CA LEU A 32 -20.37 -9.17 -22.76
C LEU A 32 -19.63 -10.50 -22.91
N MET A 33 -18.30 -10.47 -23.10
CA MET A 33 -17.49 -11.69 -23.21
C MET A 33 -17.55 -12.55 -21.93
N PRO A 34 -17.38 -12.02 -20.71
CA PRO A 34 -17.52 -12.83 -19.49
C PRO A 34 -18.92 -13.45 -19.34
N ILE A 35 -19.99 -12.70 -19.64
CA ILE A 35 -21.37 -13.23 -19.62
C ILE A 35 -21.50 -14.37 -20.64
N TYR A 36 -20.96 -14.19 -21.84
CA TYR A 36 -20.94 -15.22 -22.87
C TYR A 36 -20.16 -16.46 -22.40
N GLY A 37 -18.95 -16.28 -21.85
CA GLY A 37 -18.12 -17.36 -21.34
C GLY A 37 -18.81 -18.15 -20.23
N LEU A 38 -19.46 -17.47 -19.29
CA LEU A 38 -20.24 -18.11 -18.23
C LEU A 38 -21.43 -18.89 -18.80
N SER A 39 -22.19 -18.30 -19.74
CA SER A 39 -23.30 -18.97 -20.40
C SER A 39 -22.84 -20.24 -21.12
N MET A 40 -21.71 -20.19 -21.84
CA MET A 40 -21.16 -21.35 -22.53
C MET A 40 -20.63 -22.41 -21.57
N ALA A 41 -19.95 -22.01 -20.49
CA ALA A 41 -19.51 -22.95 -19.45
C ALA A 41 -20.67 -23.71 -18.78
N LEU A 42 -21.84 -23.08 -18.65
CA LEU A 42 -23.03 -23.71 -18.09
C LEU A 42 -23.82 -24.58 -19.08
N THR A 43 -23.57 -24.46 -20.39
CA THR A 43 -24.42 -25.08 -21.43
C THR A 43 -23.68 -26.00 -22.38
N SER A 44 -22.56 -25.56 -22.95
CA SER A 44 -21.92 -26.19 -24.12
C SER A 44 -20.43 -26.48 -23.95
N ALA A 45 -19.75 -25.89 -22.98
CA ALA A 45 -18.34 -26.13 -22.67
C ALA A 45 -18.20 -26.95 -21.37
N PRO A 46 -18.24 -28.29 -21.46
CA PRO A 46 -18.10 -29.14 -20.29
C PRO A 46 -16.75 -28.91 -19.61
N PHE A 47 -16.74 -28.99 -18.28
CA PHE A 47 -15.52 -28.84 -17.50
C PHE A 47 -14.52 -29.96 -17.83
N GLN A 48 -13.29 -29.57 -18.14
CA GLN A 48 -12.19 -30.50 -18.34
C GLN A 48 -10.98 -30.11 -17.49
N GLN A 49 -10.52 -31.05 -16.67
CA GLN A 49 -9.46 -30.79 -15.69
C GLN A 49 -8.14 -30.34 -16.34
N LYS A 50 -7.74 -30.94 -17.47
CA LYS A 50 -6.51 -30.56 -18.21
C LYS A 50 -6.59 -29.10 -18.67
N THR A 51 -7.73 -28.71 -19.22
CA THR A 51 -8.01 -27.34 -19.66
C THR A 51 -8.00 -26.35 -18.50
N ALA A 52 -8.59 -26.72 -17.37
CA ALA A 52 -8.59 -25.87 -16.17
C ALA A 52 -7.18 -25.65 -15.61
N ILE A 53 -6.35 -26.70 -15.51
CA ILE A 53 -4.95 -26.59 -15.06
C ILE A 53 -4.15 -25.72 -16.02
N PHE A 54 -4.30 -25.94 -17.32
CA PHE A 54 -3.64 -25.13 -18.34
C PHE A 54 -4.11 -23.67 -18.29
N ALA A 55 -5.41 -23.41 -18.12
CA ALA A 55 -5.96 -22.07 -17.99
C ALA A 55 -5.36 -21.33 -16.78
N LEU A 56 -5.18 -22.00 -15.64
CA LEU A 56 -4.53 -21.42 -14.47
C LEU A 56 -3.06 -21.06 -14.74
N GLY A 57 -2.29 -21.97 -15.33
CA GLY A 57 -0.89 -21.70 -15.70
C GLY A 57 -0.79 -20.56 -16.71
N HIS A 58 -1.69 -20.51 -17.68
CA HIS A 58 -1.79 -19.44 -18.67
C HIS A 58 -2.19 -18.10 -18.02
N ALA A 59 -3.06 -18.10 -17.00
CA ALA A 59 -3.39 -16.91 -16.21
C ALA A 59 -2.16 -16.33 -15.51
N VAL A 60 -1.37 -17.20 -14.86
CA VAL A 60 -0.13 -16.80 -14.19
C VAL A 60 0.90 -16.26 -15.18
N PHE A 61 1.08 -16.93 -16.32
CA PHE A 61 1.98 -16.46 -17.39
C PHE A 61 1.62 -15.04 -17.86
N ILE A 62 0.34 -14.81 -18.15
CA ILE A 62 -0.15 -13.49 -18.59
C ILE A 62 -0.04 -12.44 -17.49
N GLY A 63 -0.42 -12.79 -16.26
CA GLY A 63 -0.28 -11.91 -15.10
C GLY A 63 1.18 -11.47 -14.89
N LEU A 64 2.14 -12.39 -15.02
CA LEU A 64 3.57 -12.08 -14.96
C LEU A 64 4.03 -11.19 -16.13
N GLY A 65 3.40 -11.30 -17.31
CA GLY A 65 3.61 -10.37 -18.43
C GLY A 65 3.23 -8.93 -18.09
N ILE A 66 2.14 -8.74 -17.34
CA ILE A 66 1.74 -7.43 -16.81
C ILE A 66 2.72 -6.97 -15.73
N THR A 67 2.94 -7.76 -14.69
CA THR A 67 3.71 -7.33 -13.52
C THR A 67 5.20 -7.20 -13.81
N ALA A 68 5.84 -8.20 -14.42
CA ALA A 68 7.27 -8.14 -14.74
C ALA A 68 7.54 -7.24 -15.96
N GLY A 69 6.63 -7.25 -16.95
CA GLY A 69 6.77 -6.50 -18.18
C GLY A 69 6.19 -5.09 -18.08
N TYR A 70 4.88 -4.95 -18.30
CA TYR A 70 4.21 -3.66 -18.46
C TYR A 70 4.48 -2.72 -17.28
N HIS A 71 4.42 -3.26 -16.08
CA HIS A 71 4.60 -2.54 -14.84
C HIS A 71 6.07 -2.27 -14.53
N ARG A 72 6.82 -3.30 -14.11
CA ARG A 72 8.17 -3.11 -13.54
C ARG A 72 9.23 -2.79 -14.59
N LEU A 73 9.17 -3.38 -15.78
CA LEU A 73 10.14 -3.14 -16.86
C LEU A 73 9.84 -1.84 -17.60
N TRP A 74 8.68 -1.74 -18.27
CA TRP A 74 8.41 -0.62 -19.16
C TRP A 74 7.90 0.62 -18.43
N SER A 75 7.02 0.50 -17.41
CA SER A 75 6.51 1.70 -16.72
C SER A 75 7.54 2.31 -15.77
N HIS A 76 8.19 1.47 -14.95
CA HIS A 76 9.08 1.93 -13.87
C HIS A 76 10.57 1.82 -14.17
N ARG A 77 10.96 1.10 -15.22
CA ARG A 77 12.38 0.88 -15.57
C ARG A 77 13.18 0.38 -14.37
N SER A 78 12.62 -0.57 -13.63
CA SER A 78 13.20 -1.10 -12.38
C SER A 78 14.28 -2.15 -12.61
N TYR A 79 14.42 -2.64 -13.84
CA TYR A 79 15.50 -3.52 -14.28
C TYR A 79 15.67 -3.43 -15.80
N ILE A 80 16.74 -4.02 -16.32
CA ILE A 80 16.99 -4.18 -17.74
C ILE A 80 16.83 -5.66 -18.11
N ALA A 81 16.17 -5.94 -19.23
CA ALA A 81 15.90 -7.28 -19.72
C ALA A 81 16.60 -7.53 -21.07
N SER A 82 17.05 -8.76 -21.30
CA SER A 82 17.50 -9.23 -22.61
C SER A 82 16.39 -9.16 -23.67
N PRO A 83 16.70 -9.04 -24.98
CA PRO A 83 15.67 -9.03 -26.03
C PRO A 83 14.74 -10.25 -26.01
N LEU A 84 15.26 -11.42 -25.64
CA LEU A 84 14.46 -12.64 -25.47
C LEU A 84 13.43 -12.46 -24.35
N LEU A 85 13.85 -12.03 -23.16
CA LEU A 85 12.95 -11.82 -22.04
C LEU A 85 11.92 -10.72 -22.34
N GLN A 86 12.33 -9.62 -22.97
CA GLN A 86 11.40 -8.56 -23.40
C GLN A 86 10.34 -9.10 -24.35
N THR A 87 10.71 -9.95 -25.32
CA THR A 87 9.78 -10.56 -26.27
C THR A 87 8.78 -11.48 -25.56
N ILE A 88 9.26 -12.32 -24.63
CA ILE A 88 8.40 -13.22 -23.83
C ILE A 88 7.39 -12.41 -23.01
N LEU A 89 7.86 -11.37 -22.30
CA LEU A 89 7.01 -10.52 -21.47
C LEU A 89 6.02 -9.70 -22.31
N MET A 90 6.43 -9.26 -23.51
CA MET A 90 5.56 -8.57 -24.46
C MET A 90 4.43 -9.48 -24.91
N ILE A 91 4.73 -10.72 -25.30
CA ILE A 91 3.71 -11.70 -25.71
C ILE A 91 2.77 -12.00 -24.55
N ALA A 92 3.32 -12.29 -23.37
CA ALA A 92 2.55 -12.58 -22.16
C ALA A 92 1.59 -11.44 -21.80
N GLY A 93 2.09 -10.21 -21.71
CA GLY A 93 1.28 -9.03 -21.38
C GLY A 93 0.28 -8.66 -22.47
N THR A 94 0.59 -8.92 -23.75
CA THR A 94 -0.34 -8.68 -24.87
C THR A 94 -1.61 -9.53 -24.74
N GLY A 95 -1.46 -10.78 -24.31
CA GLY A 95 -2.62 -11.65 -24.08
C GLY A 95 -3.46 -11.25 -22.87
N ALA A 96 -3.06 -10.27 -22.06
CA ALA A 96 -3.91 -9.73 -20.99
C ALA A 96 -5.03 -8.86 -21.54
N MET A 97 -4.96 -8.41 -22.80
CA MET A 97 -5.97 -7.54 -23.43
C MET A 97 -6.29 -6.27 -22.60
N GLN A 98 -5.27 -5.60 -22.06
CA GLN A 98 -5.41 -4.36 -21.25
C GLN A 98 -4.83 -3.12 -21.95
N GLY A 99 -4.87 -3.10 -23.28
CA GLY A 99 -4.19 -2.10 -24.09
C GLY A 99 -2.73 -2.46 -24.42
N SER A 100 -2.15 -1.69 -25.34
CA SER A 100 -0.74 -1.82 -25.73
C SER A 100 0.18 -1.46 -24.55
N ILE A 101 1.45 -1.88 -24.63
CA ILE A 101 2.48 -1.47 -23.67
C ILE A 101 2.52 0.06 -23.59
N LEU A 102 2.51 0.73 -24.74
CA LEU A 102 2.55 2.19 -24.81
C LEU A 102 1.37 2.84 -24.05
N TRP A 103 0.15 2.38 -24.32
CA TRP A 103 -1.06 2.92 -23.68
C TRP A 103 -1.10 2.63 -22.18
N TRP A 104 -0.80 1.39 -21.78
CA TRP A 104 -0.83 0.95 -20.39
C TRP A 104 0.21 1.73 -19.57
N CYS A 105 1.45 1.76 -20.02
CA CYS A 105 2.54 2.45 -19.33
C CYS A 105 2.31 3.97 -19.26
N ARG A 106 1.74 4.59 -20.31
CA ARG A 106 1.38 6.01 -20.27
C ARG A 106 0.41 6.30 -19.14
N ASN A 107 -0.66 5.53 -19.02
CA ASN A 107 -1.69 5.73 -18.00
C ASN A 107 -1.17 5.38 -16.60
N HIS A 108 -0.37 4.33 -16.47
CA HIS A 108 0.28 3.96 -15.21
C HIS A 108 1.24 5.05 -14.69
N ARG A 109 2.08 5.61 -15.57
CA ARG A 109 2.95 6.74 -15.22
C ARG A 109 2.15 7.99 -14.82
N ALA A 110 1.03 8.26 -15.51
CA ALA A 110 0.13 9.35 -15.13
C ALA A 110 -0.51 9.10 -13.75
N HIS A 111 -0.96 7.86 -13.49
CA HIS A 111 -1.50 7.45 -12.21
C HIS A 111 -0.52 7.66 -11.04
N HIS A 112 0.76 7.26 -11.17
CA HIS A 112 1.76 7.54 -10.12
C HIS A 112 2.00 9.03 -9.87
N ARG A 113 2.03 9.82 -10.95
CA ARG A 113 2.31 11.26 -10.86
C ARG A 113 1.14 12.03 -10.24
N TYR A 114 -0.09 11.62 -10.56
CA TYR A 114 -1.31 12.33 -10.25
C TYR A 114 -2.24 11.56 -9.30
N THR A 115 -1.71 10.57 -8.58
CA THR A 115 -2.48 9.71 -7.66
C THR A 115 -3.40 10.53 -6.77
N ASP A 116 -4.65 10.12 -6.64
CA ASP A 116 -5.70 10.78 -5.85
C ASP A 116 -6.07 12.20 -6.31
N THR A 117 -5.85 12.52 -7.59
CA THR A 117 -6.29 13.78 -8.21
C THR A 117 -7.15 13.50 -9.45
N ASP A 118 -7.87 14.50 -9.94
CA ASP A 118 -8.73 14.33 -11.13
C ASP A 118 -7.97 13.99 -12.42
N LYS A 119 -6.66 14.24 -12.43
CA LYS A 119 -5.75 13.88 -13.53
C LYS A 119 -5.33 12.41 -13.51
N ASP A 120 -5.65 11.68 -12.45
CA ASP A 120 -5.48 10.23 -12.37
C ASP A 120 -6.51 9.54 -13.27
N PRO A 121 -6.08 8.73 -14.27
CA PRO A 121 -7.00 8.05 -15.19
C PRO A 121 -8.00 7.12 -14.47
N TYR A 122 -7.62 6.57 -13.32
CA TYR A 122 -8.44 5.62 -12.56
C TYR A 122 -8.41 5.88 -11.04
N GLY A 123 -8.35 7.17 -10.68
CA GLY A 123 -8.20 7.62 -9.29
C GLY A 123 -9.22 7.02 -8.31
N ALA A 124 -8.71 6.47 -7.21
CA ALA A 124 -9.48 5.82 -6.15
C ALA A 124 -10.46 6.77 -5.43
N HIS A 125 -10.18 8.08 -5.43
CA HIS A 125 -11.04 9.11 -4.82
C HIS A 125 -12.42 9.23 -5.50
N LYS A 126 -12.55 8.77 -6.75
CA LYS A 126 -13.83 8.70 -7.47
C LYS A 126 -14.71 7.49 -7.07
N GLY A 127 -14.20 6.62 -6.20
CA GLY A 127 -14.94 5.49 -5.65
C GLY A 127 -14.35 4.12 -6.02
N LEU A 128 -14.71 3.10 -5.23
CA LEU A 128 -14.22 1.73 -5.39
C LEU A 128 -14.59 1.12 -6.75
N LEU A 129 -15.86 1.22 -7.17
CA LEU A 129 -16.30 0.67 -8.46
C LEU A 129 -15.70 1.45 -9.64
N TRP A 130 -15.52 2.77 -9.48
CA TRP A 130 -14.88 3.60 -10.47
C TRP A 130 -13.45 3.13 -10.75
N SER A 131 -12.62 3.09 -9.71
CA SER A 131 -11.22 2.67 -9.79
C SER A 131 -11.05 1.20 -10.19
N HIS A 132 -12.01 0.33 -9.84
CA HIS A 132 -11.96 -1.07 -10.24
C HIS A 132 -12.16 -1.24 -11.75
N PHE A 133 -13.30 -0.81 -12.33
CA PHE A 133 -13.53 -1.06 -13.76
C PHE A 133 -14.41 -0.05 -14.49
N LEU A 134 -15.23 0.76 -13.81
CA LEU A 134 -16.16 1.66 -14.52
C LEU A 134 -15.44 2.72 -15.35
N TRP A 135 -14.23 3.14 -14.94
CA TRP A 135 -13.40 4.09 -15.68
C TRP A 135 -13.06 3.63 -17.11
N MET A 136 -13.07 2.32 -17.38
CA MET A 136 -12.85 1.74 -18.70
C MET A 136 -14.12 1.62 -19.54
N LEU A 137 -15.30 1.59 -18.90
CA LEU A 137 -16.58 1.48 -19.62
C LEU A 137 -17.06 2.81 -20.18
N VAL A 138 -16.46 3.92 -19.73
CA VAL A 138 -16.80 5.28 -20.14
C VAL A 138 -15.60 5.89 -20.87
N ARG A 139 -15.86 6.58 -21.97
CA ARG A 139 -14.83 7.29 -22.73
C ARG A 139 -14.23 8.36 -21.85
N GLN A 140 -12.91 8.47 -21.87
CA GLN A 140 -12.20 9.53 -21.18
C GLN A 140 -11.72 10.57 -22.17
N ASP A 141 -11.83 11.84 -21.78
CA ASP A 141 -11.19 12.93 -22.51
C ASP A 141 -9.67 12.81 -22.31
N PRO A 142 -8.88 12.60 -23.40
CA PRO A 142 -7.43 12.52 -23.30
C PRO A 142 -6.79 13.76 -22.67
N ALA A 143 -7.42 14.93 -22.83
CA ALA A 143 -6.95 16.19 -22.25
C ALA A 143 -7.15 16.27 -20.73
N ALA A 144 -8.11 15.51 -20.18
CA ALA A 144 -8.35 15.44 -18.74
C ALA A 144 -7.31 14.55 -18.02
N VAL A 145 -6.75 13.55 -18.71
CA VAL A 145 -5.76 12.64 -18.12
C VAL A 145 -4.38 13.32 -18.05
N GLY A 146 -3.72 13.20 -16.91
CA GLY A 146 -2.41 13.79 -16.65
C GLY A 146 -1.33 13.44 -17.67
N TRP A 147 -0.39 14.36 -17.84
CA TRP A 147 0.74 14.16 -18.74
C TRP A 147 1.78 13.20 -18.14
N ALA A 148 2.30 12.31 -18.98
CA ALA A 148 3.41 11.42 -18.64
C ALA A 148 4.41 11.38 -19.80
N ASP A 149 5.71 11.40 -19.49
CA ASP A 149 6.75 11.18 -20.49
C ASP A 149 6.70 9.72 -20.95
N ILE A 150 6.71 9.52 -22.27
CA ILE A 150 6.68 8.23 -22.96
C ILE A 150 7.66 8.20 -24.13
N SER A 151 8.61 9.13 -24.16
CA SER A 151 9.62 9.25 -25.22
C SER A 151 10.46 7.97 -25.37
N ASP A 152 10.81 7.34 -24.25
CA ASP A 152 11.51 6.05 -24.22
C ASP A 152 10.69 4.91 -24.85
N LEU A 153 9.39 4.85 -24.56
CA LEU A 153 8.50 3.82 -25.08
C LEU A 153 8.31 3.98 -26.59
N ARG A 154 8.27 5.22 -27.08
CA ARG A 154 8.21 5.52 -28.52
C ARG A 154 9.50 5.19 -29.26
N ALA A 155 10.64 5.25 -28.57
CA ALA A 155 11.93 4.88 -29.14
C ALA A 155 12.15 3.35 -29.17
N ASP A 156 11.44 2.59 -28.33
CA ASP A 156 11.52 1.14 -28.28
C ASP A 156 10.74 0.49 -29.45
N LYS A 157 11.50 -0.15 -30.36
CA LYS A 157 10.95 -0.79 -31.56
C LYS A 157 10.03 -1.97 -31.23
N LEU A 158 10.28 -2.71 -30.16
CA LEU A 158 9.44 -3.84 -29.76
C LEU A 158 8.11 -3.34 -29.21
N VAL A 159 8.14 -2.29 -28.39
CA VAL A 159 6.93 -1.62 -27.88
C VAL A 159 6.10 -1.06 -29.03
N MET A 160 6.72 -0.35 -29.98
CA MET A 160 6.01 0.21 -31.13
C MET A 160 5.50 -0.85 -32.11
N PHE A 161 6.20 -1.98 -32.25
CA PHE A 161 5.68 -3.15 -32.98
C PHE A 161 4.41 -3.67 -32.31
N GLN A 162 4.47 -3.89 -30.98
CA GLN A 162 3.32 -4.41 -30.24
C GLN A 162 2.13 -3.46 -30.29
N ASP A 163 2.36 -2.14 -30.16
CA ASP A 163 1.32 -1.12 -30.27
C ASP A 163 0.63 -1.14 -31.64
N LYS A 164 1.41 -1.18 -32.73
CA LYS A 164 0.89 -1.23 -34.10
C LYS A 164 0.04 -2.45 -34.39
N TYR A 165 0.43 -3.62 -33.87
CA TYR A 165 -0.24 -4.90 -34.14
C TYR A 165 -1.13 -5.38 -32.98
N PHE A 166 -1.35 -4.54 -31.96
CA PHE A 166 -2.00 -4.92 -30.71
C PHE A 166 -3.36 -5.61 -30.92
N TYR A 167 -4.23 -5.00 -31.74
CA TYR A 167 -5.58 -5.51 -31.98
C TYR A 167 -5.62 -6.87 -32.70
N TRP A 168 -4.52 -7.31 -33.32
CA TRP A 168 -4.39 -8.65 -33.88
C TRP A 168 -3.72 -9.61 -32.91
N LEU A 169 -2.62 -9.18 -32.26
CA LEU A 169 -1.85 -10.02 -31.34
C LEU A 169 -2.64 -10.36 -30.06
N ALA A 170 -3.36 -9.39 -29.51
CA ALA A 170 -4.07 -9.55 -28.24
C ALA A 170 -5.13 -10.68 -28.27
N PRO A 171 -6.10 -10.72 -29.21
CA PRO A 171 -7.04 -11.84 -29.29
C PRO A 171 -6.37 -13.15 -29.69
N MET A 172 -5.31 -13.12 -30.52
CA MET A 172 -4.57 -14.33 -30.89
C MET A 172 -3.91 -14.99 -29.68
N VAL A 173 -3.20 -14.23 -28.85
CA VAL A 173 -2.54 -14.76 -27.65
C VAL A 173 -3.55 -15.07 -26.56
N SER A 174 -4.54 -14.21 -26.35
CA SER A 174 -5.51 -14.38 -25.27
C SER A 174 -6.50 -15.52 -25.54
N LEU A 175 -7.03 -15.62 -26.76
CA LEU A 175 -8.10 -16.57 -27.10
C LEU A 175 -7.60 -17.69 -28.02
N GLY A 176 -6.83 -17.37 -29.05
CA GLY A 176 -6.37 -18.35 -30.05
C GLY A 176 -5.40 -19.40 -29.49
N VAL A 177 -4.33 -18.96 -28.81
CA VAL A 177 -3.32 -19.85 -28.22
C VAL A 177 -3.93 -20.91 -27.29
N PRO A 178 -4.77 -20.56 -26.29
CA PRO A 178 -5.34 -21.57 -25.41
C PRO A 178 -6.31 -22.52 -26.13
N THR A 179 -7.07 -22.03 -27.10
CA THR A 179 -7.92 -22.88 -27.97
C THR A 179 -7.11 -23.90 -28.73
N VAL A 180 -6.02 -23.48 -29.39
CA VAL A 180 -5.19 -24.36 -30.21
C VAL A 180 -4.43 -25.36 -29.34
N ILE A 181 -3.87 -24.94 -28.21
CA ILE A 181 -3.13 -25.83 -27.30
C ILE A 181 -4.05 -26.90 -26.71
N ALA A 182 -5.23 -26.51 -26.19
CA ALA A 182 -6.17 -27.48 -25.62
C ALA A 182 -6.75 -28.41 -26.70
N GLY A 183 -7.06 -27.86 -27.87
CA GLY A 183 -7.56 -28.59 -29.02
C GLY A 183 -6.59 -29.63 -29.57
N LEU A 184 -5.35 -29.23 -29.88
CA LEU A 184 -4.32 -30.13 -30.39
C LEU A 184 -3.75 -31.06 -29.31
N GLY A 185 -3.69 -30.60 -28.05
CA GLY A 185 -3.09 -31.35 -26.95
C GLY A 185 -3.99 -32.45 -26.40
N TRP A 186 -5.29 -32.17 -26.21
CA TRP A 186 -6.23 -33.14 -25.61
C TRP A 186 -7.65 -33.06 -26.17
N GLY A 187 -7.83 -32.49 -27.36
CA GLY A 187 -9.10 -32.50 -28.10
C GLY A 187 -10.12 -31.44 -27.68
N ASP A 188 -9.77 -30.50 -26.80
CA ASP A 188 -10.72 -29.56 -26.19
C ASP A 188 -10.59 -28.14 -26.73
N TYR A 189 -10.88 -27.95 -28.03
CA TYR A 189 -10.86 -26.62 -28.65
C TYR A 189 -11.84 -25.66 -27.97
N TRP A 190 -13.05 -26.15 -27.69
CA TRP A 190 -14.12 -25.31 -27.14
C TRP A 190 -13.87 -24.93 -25.68
N GLY A 191 -13.48 -25.87 -24.83
CA GLY A 191 -13.06 -25.56 -23.47
C GLY A 191 -11.79 -24.71 -23.44
N GLY A 192 -10.85 -24.91 -24.36
CA GLY A 192 -9.68 -24.04 -24.54
C GLY A 192 -10.07 -22.58 -24.81
N PHE A 193 -11.07 -22.35 -25.67
CA PHE A 193 -11.61 -21.01 -25.93
C PHE A 193 -12.34 -20.44 -24.72
N ILE A 194 -13.25 -21.20 -24.12
CA ILE A 194 -14.13 -20.73 -23.04
C ILE A 194 -13.40 -20.60 -21.71
N TYR A 195 -12.79 -21.67 -21.21
CA TYR A 195 -12.07 -21.65 -19.92
C TYR A 195 -10.69 -21.03 -20.05
N GLY A 196 -9.91 -21.44 -21.06
CA GLY A 196 -8.53 -20.97 -21.26
C GLY A 196 -8.41 -19.56 -21.83
N GLY A 197 -9.40 -19.12 -22.62
CA GLY A 197 -9.50 -17.79 -23.19
C GLY A 197 -10.39 -16.88 -22.35
N VAL A 198 -11.72 -17.01 -22.51
CA VAL A 198 -12.72 -16.04 -22.03
C VAL A 198 -12.80 -15.93 -20.51
N ILE A 199 -13.04 -17.04 -19.80
CA ILE A 199 -13.18 -17.02 -18.32
C ILE A 199 -11.86 -16.66 -17.67
N ARG A 200 -10.75 -17.24 -18.13
CA ARG A 200 -9.42 -16.88 -17.66
C ARG A 200 -9.14 -15.39 -17.85
N GLN A 201 -9.48 -14.81 -19.00
CA GLN A 201 -9.30 -13.40 -19.28
C GLN A 201 -10.08 -12.52 -18.29
N PHE A 202 -11.32 -12.89 -17.98
CA PHE A 202 -12.09 -12.24 -16.93
C PHE A 202 -11.38 -12.28 -15.58
N VAL A 203 -10.87 -13.44 -15.15
CA VAL A 203 -10.15 -13.58 -13.88
C VAL A 203 -8.89 -12.70 -13.85
N VAL A 204 -8.11 -12.66 -14.92
CA VAL A 204 -6.92 -11.80 -15.02
C VAL A 204 -7.29 -10.32 -14.95
N HIS A 205 -8.37 -9.90 -15.62
CA HIS A 205 -8.88 -8.53 -15.55
C HIS A 205 -9.28 -8.15 -14.12
N GLN A 206 -10.14 -8.95 -13.47
CA GLN A 206 -10.58 -8.68 -12.10
C GLN A 206 -9.40 -8.68 -11.12
N SER A 207 -8.43 -9.58 -11.29
CA SER A 207 -7.18 -9.58 -10.55
C SER A 207 -6.44 -8.25 -10.71
N THR A 208 -6.12 -7.82 -11.93
CA THR A 208 -5.39 -6.56 -12.15
C THR A 208 -6.16 -5.35 -11.60
N TYR A 209 -7.47 -5.33 -11.75
CA TYR A 209 -8.33 -4.24 -11.29
C TYR A 209 -8.41 -4.12 -9.77
N CYS A 210 -8.13 -5.21 -9.03
CA CYS A 210 -7.96 -5.14 -7.58
C CYS A 210 -6.75 -4.29 -7.16
N VAL A 211 -5.75 -4.10 -8.03
CA VAL A 211 -4.62 -3.20 -7.73
C VAL A 211 -5.13 -1.75 -7.64
N ASN A 212 -5.89 -1.31 -8.64
CA ASN A 212 -6.42 0.06 -8.68
C ASN A 212 -7.50 0.31 -7.62
N SER A 213 -8.23 -0.72 -7.20
CA SER A 213 -9.31 -0.60 -6.22
C SER A 213 -8.91 -1.09 -4.83
N LEU A 214 -8.86 -2.40 -4.59
CA LEU A 214 -8.61 -2.97 -3.26
C LEU A 214 -7.29 -2.49 -2.67
N ALA A 215 -6.24 -2.33 -3.48
CA ALA A 215 -4.94 -1.86 -3.00
C ALA A 215 -4.91 -0.35 -2.66
N HIS A 216 -5.98 0.40 -2.90
CA HIS A 216 -6.15 1.78 -2.43
C HIS A 216 -7.16 1.91 -1.29
N TRP A 217 -7.91 0.84 -0.99
CA TRP A 217 -9.02 0.86 -0.02
C TRP A 217 -8.80 -0.04 1.18
N LEU A 218 -8.05 -1.14 1.02
CA LEU A 218 -7.83 -2.16 2.04
C LEU A 218 -6.34 -2.33 2.31
N GLY A 219 -5.97 -2.32 3.59
CA GLY A 219 -4.62 -2.64 4.05
C GLY A 219 -3.99 -1.57 4.92
N ASP A 220 -2.71 -1.79 5.20
CA ASP A 220 -1.89 -0.92 6.04
C ASP A 220 -1.13 0.11 5.19
N LYS A 221 -0.68 1.19 5.84
CA LYS A 221 0.17 2.21 5.21
C LYS A 221 1.53 2.29 5.92
N PRO A 222 2.39 1.27 5.77
CA PRO A 222 3.64 1.18 6.52
C PRO A 222 4.72 2.19 6.09
N PHE A 223 4.62 2.81 4.92
CA PHE A 223 5.65 3.70 4.37
C PHE A 223 5.20 5.16 4.25
N ASP A 224 3.98 5.41 3.78
CA ASP A 224 3.42 6.76 3.66
C ASP A 224 1.89 6.74 3.73
N ASP A 225 1.27 7.73 4.38
CA ASP A 225 -0.19 7.84 4.49
C ASP A 225 -0.79 9.11 3.87
N ARG A 226 -0.02 9.85 3.07
CA ARG A 226 -0.51 11.05 2.36
C ARG A 226 -1.43 10.71 1.20
N ARG A 227 -1.33 9.48 0.66
CA ARG A 227 -2.12 8.97 -0.46
C ARG A 227 -2.87 7.70 -0.08
N THR A 228 -3.78 7.25 -0.93
CA THR A 228 -4.64 6.08 -0.72
C THR A 228 -3.95 4.70 -0.79
N PRO A 229 -2.84 4.44 -1.53
CA PRO A 229 -2.24 3.10 -1.64
C PRO A 229 -1.95 2.43 -0.30
N CYS A 230 -2.22 1.13 -0.23
CA CYS A 230 -2.16 0.28 0.95
C CYS A 230 -1.42 -1.03 0.65
N ASP A 231 -0.75 -1.57 1.66
CA ASP A 231 -0.18 -2.91 1.65
C ASP A 231 -1.20 -3.91 2.21
N HIS A 232 -1.54 -4.94 1.43
CA HIS A 232 -2.50 -5.97 1.84
C HIS A 232 -2.16 -7.35 1.25
N LEU A 233 -1.93 -8.34 2.12
CA LEU A 233 -1.49 -9.67 1.71
C LEU A 233 -2.49 -10.38 0.78
N PHE A 234 -3.79 -10.32 1.09
CA PHE A 234 -4.78 -10.98 0.25
C PHE A 234 -4.87 -10.33 -1.13
N THR A 235 -4.76 -9.00 -1.20
CA THR A 235 -4.63 -8.29 -2.49
C THR A 235 -3.38 -8.78 -3.21
N ALA A 236 -2.24 -8.91 -2.53
CA ALA A 236 -1.00 -9.40 -3.14
C ALA A 236 -1.11 -10.84 -3.66
N LEU A 237 -1.84 -11.72 -2.99
CA LEU A 237 -2.12 -13.08 -3.48
C LEU A 237 -2.95 -13.05 -4.76
N LEU A 238 -4.00 -12.24 -4.80
CA LEU A 238 -4.85 -12.08 -5.99
C LEU A 238 -4.10 -11.45 -7.16
N THR A 239 -3.14 -10.57 -6.89
CA THR A 239 -2.48 -9.72 -7.89
C THR A 239 -1.02 -10.10 -8.17
N LEU A 240 -0.58 -11.32 -7.80
CA LEU A 240 0.79 -11.80 -8.05
C LEU A 240 1.89 -10.88 -7.47
N GLY A 241 1.63 -10.31 -6.29
CA GLY A 241 2.55 -9.47 -5.53
C GLY A 241 2.29 -7.97 -5.61
N GLU A 242 1.37 -7.52 -6.46
CA GLU A 242 1.08 -6.09 -6.66
C GLU A 242 0.28 -5.43 -5.53
N GLY A 243 -0.18 -6.22 -4.54
CA GLY A 243 -0.92 -5.73 -3.37
C GLY A 243 -0.05 -5.12 -2.26
N TYR A 244 1.27 -5.13 -2.37
CA TYR A 244 2.15 -4.30 -1.53
C TYR A 244 2.26 -2.90 -2.15
N HIS A 245 1.12 -2.24 -2.24
CA HIS A 245 0.91 -1.07 -3.09
C HIS A 245 1.35 0.23 -2.41
N ASN A 246 1.35 0.28 -1.07
CA ASN A 246 1.91 1.40 -0.32
C ASN A 246 3.42 1.48 -0.54
N PHE A 247 4.12 0.35 -0.45
CA PHE A 247 5.54 0.29 -0.79
C PHE A 247 5.79 0.73 -2.23
N HIS A 248 5.01 0.18 -3.16
CA HIS A 248 5.16 0.44 -4.59
C HIS A 248 4.99 1.93 -4.93
N HIS A 249 3.99 2.61 -4.35
CA HIS A 249 3.77 4.04 -4.62
C HIS A 249 4.83 4.95 -4.01
N GLU A 250 5.39 4.58 -2.86
CA GLU A 250 6.46 5.34 -2.22
C GLU A 250 7.81 5.13 -2.92
N PHE A 251 8.10 3.90 -3.38
CA PHE A 251 9.38 3.51 -4.00
C PHE A 251 9.20 2.87 -5.38
N PRO A 252 8.64 3.57 -6.38
CA PRO A 252 8.16 2.98 -7.63
C PRO A 252 9.25 2.39 -8.52
N GLN A 253 10.52 2.76 -8.33
CA GLN A 253 11.64 2.21 -9.10
C GLN A 253 12.24 0.93 -8.51
N ASP A 254 11.86 0.52 -7.30
CA ASP A 254 12.32 -0.77 -6.76
C ASP A 254 11.67 -1.91 -7.56
N TYR A 255 12.44 -2.89 -8.01
CA TYR A 255 11.91 -4.02 -8.77
C TYR A 255 11.05 -4.96 -7.92
N ARG A 256 10.99 -4.74 -6.60
CA ARG A 256 10.19 -5.51 -5.64
C ARG A 256 9.01 -4.66 -5.19
N ASN A 257 7.82 -5.24 -5.13
CA ASN A 257 6.77 -4.65 -4.32
C ASN A 257 6.85 -5.18 -2.88
N ALA A 258 7.25 -6.45 -2.74
CA ALA A 258 7.44 -7.05 -1.43
C ALA A 258 8.93 -7.17 -1.06
N ILE A 259 9.40 -6.35 -0.13
CA ILE A 259 10.83 -6.21 0.18
C ILE A 259 11.44 -7.41 0.93
N LYS A 260 10.65 -8.14 1.71
CA LYS A 260 11.14 -9.32 2.45
C LYS A 260 11.10 -10.55 1.55
N PHE A 261 12.08 -11.45 1.71
CA PHE A 261 12.20 -12.61 0.82
C PHE A 261 10.96 -13.52 0.85
N TYR A 262 10.34 -13.68 2.03
CA TYR A 262 9.17 -14.53 2.28
C TYR A 262 7.83 -13.88 1.92
N GLN A 263 7.79 -12.57 1.70
CA GLN A 263 6.55 -11.92 1.26
C GLN A 263 6.24 -12.32 -0.17
N PHE A 264 4.99 -12.71 -0.41
CA PHE A 264 4.50 -13.25 -1.67
C PHE A 264 4.60 -12.21 -2.79
N ASP A 265 5.59 -12.38 -3.65
CA ASP A 265 5.80 -11.56 -4.83
C ASP A 265 6.48 -12.45 -5.88
N PRO A 266 5.70 -13.30 -6.58
CA PRO A 266 6.23 -14.19 -7.61
C PRO A 266 6.94 -13.43 -8.72
N THR A 267 6.53 -12.18 -8.99
CA THR A 267 7.18 -11.30 -9.96
C THR A 267 8.60 -10.95 -9.55
N LYS A 268 8.84 -10.60 -8.28
CA LYS A 268 10.19 -10.39 -7.73
C LYS A 268 11.06 -11.63 -7.89
N TRP A 269 10.52 -12.80 -7.58
CA TRP A 269 11.28 -14.06 -7.68
C TRP A 269 11.59 -14.40 -9.14
N LEU A 270 10.65 -14.19 -10.05
CA LEU A 270 10.87 -14.35 -11.49
C LEU A 270 11.99 -13.44 -11.99
N ILE A 271 11.94 -12.14 -11.68
CA ILE A 271 12.96 -11.18 -12.13
C ILE A 271 14.33 -11.53 -11.53
N ALA A 272 14.39 -11.92 -10.25
CA ALA A 272 15.62 -12.37 -9.61
C ALA A 272 16.19 -13.63 -10.26
N PHE A 273 15.35 -14.61 -10.60
CA PHE A 273 15.75 -15.82 -11.32
C PHE A 273 16.25 -15.50 -12.72
N CYS A 274 15.53 -14.67 -13.49
CA CYS A 274 15.99 -14.18 -14.79
C CYS A 274 17.35 -13.47 -14.69
N SER A 275 17.60 -12.75 -13.59
CA SER A 275 18.90 -12.13 -13.37
C SER A 275 20.00 -13.15 -13.13
N PHE A 276 19.72 -14.16 -12.32
CA PHE A 276 20.64 -15.25 -12.03
C PHE A 276 21.08 -15.99 -13.31
N ILE A 277 20.17 -16.21 -14.27
CA ILE A 277 20.49 -16.86 -15.56
C ILE A 277 20.94 -15.88 -16.67
N GLY A 278 21.18 -14.61 -16.34
CA GLY A 278 21.69 -13.62 -17.29
C GLY A 278 20.68 -13.04 -18.29
N LEU A 279 19.37 -13.25 -18.07
CA LEU A 279 18.30 -12.65 -18.88
C LEU A 279 17.86 -11.27 -18.39
N ALA A 280 18.24 -10.87 -17.17
CA ALA A 280 17.97 -9.56 -16.57
C ALA A 280 19.18 -9.02 -15.79
N TRP A 281 19.33 -7.70 -15.71
CA TRP A 281 20.39 -7.05 -14.95
C TRP A 281 19.95 -5.66 -14.46
N ASP A 282 20.79 -5.00 -13.66
CA ASP A 282 20.51 -3.69 -13.07
C ASP A 282 19.18 -3.65 -12.28
N LEU A 283 18.96 -4.67 -11.43
CA LEU A 283 17.77 -4.76 -10.58
C LEU A 283 17.80 -3.69 -9.50
N LYS A 284 17.04 -2.62 -9.70
CA LYS A 284 17.01 -1.44 -8.82
C LYS A 284 16.37 -1.78 -7.50
N ARG A 285 17.06 -1.44 -6.41
CA ARG A 285 16.55 -1.55 -5.03
C ARG A 285 16.69 -0.21 -4.35
N PHE A 286 15.64 0.25 -3.67
CA PHE A 286 15.72 1.46 -2.89
C PHE A 286 16.62 1.22 -1.65
N PRO A 287 17.44 2.20 -1.22
CA PRO A 287 18.34 2.02 -0.08
C PRO A 287 17.59 1.62 1.19
N SER A 288 18.06 0.56 1.86
CA SER A 288 17.37 -0.01 3.03
C SER A 288 17.23 0.97 4.19
N ASN A 289 18.17 1.91 4.33
CA ASN A 289 18.11 2.96 5.34
C ASN A 289 16.91 3.89 5.13
N GLU A 290 16.66 4.31 3.89
CA GLU A 290 15.55 5.22 3.57
C GLU A 290 14.19 4.53 3.70
N ILE A 291 14.10 3.24 3.30
CA ILE A 291 12.91 2.42 3.56
C ILE A 291 12.61 2.35 5.06
N LYS A 292 13.62 2.08 5.89
CA LYS A 292 13.47 1.99 7.35
C LYS A 292 13.07 3.33 7.97
N LYS A 293 13.61 4.46 7.50
CA LYS A 293 13.19 5.80 7.95
C LYS A 293 11.71 6.04 7.72
N GLY A 294 11.19 5.68 6.54
CA GLY A 294 9.75 5.78 6.24
C GLY A 294 8.89 4.98 7.22
N GLN A 295 9.27 3.72 7.47
CA GLN A 295 8.59 2.85 8.44
C GLN A 295 8.62 3.41 9.86
N LEU A 296 9.79 3.85 10.33
CA LEU A 296 9.94 4.45 11.66
C LEU A 296 9.11 5.72 11.80
N ARG A 297 9.04 6.55 10.75
CA ARG A 297 8.19 7.75 10.76
C ARG A 297 6.71 7.41 10.89
N MET A 298 6.23 6.38 10.17
CA MET A 298 4.85 5.91 10.29
C MET A 298 4.55 5.32 11.67
N GLN A 299 5.50 4.58 12.26
CA GLN A 299 5.39 4.09 13.62
C GLN A 299 5.36 5.23 14.64
N GLN A 300 6.24 6.22 14.51
CA GLN A 300 6.27 7.40 15.36
C GLN A 300 4.92 8.15 15.30
N LYS A 301 4.38 8.37 14.10
CA LYS A 301 3.05 9.00 13.93
C LYS A 301 1.95 8.24 14.66
N LYS A 302 1.98 6.90 14.63
CA LYS A 302 1.04 6.05 15.37
C LYS A 302 1.24 6.17 16.88
N LEU A 303 2.48 6.17 17.34
CA LEU A 303 2.83 6.36 18.75
C LEU A 303 2.39 7.74 19.25
N ASP A 304 2.62 8.81 18.49
CA ASP A 304 2.21 10.17 18.86
C ASP A 304 0.69 10.28 19.00
N LYS A 305 -0.06 9.67 18.07
CA LYS A 305 -1.51 9.58 18.17
C LYS A 305 -1.94 8.82 19.43
N MET A 306 -1.32 7.68 19.74
CA MET A 306 -1.61 6.94 20.97
C MET A 306 -1.25 7.75 22.23
N LYS A 307 -0.09 8.40 22.25
CA LYS A 307 0.37 9.29 23.33
C LYS A 307 -0.63 10.42 23.59
N SER A 308 -1.20 11.01 22.55
CA SER A 308 -2.21 12.08 22.68
C SER A 308 -3.51 11.67 23.36
N THR A 309 -3.79 10.37 23.46
CA THR A 309 -4.98 9.84 24.14
C THR A 309 -4.75 9.55 25.63
N LEU A 310 -3.50 9.67 26.10
CA LEU A 310 -3.09 9.37 27.47
C LEU A 310 -2.83 10.66 28.25
N VAL A 311 -3.11 10.63 29.56
CA VAL A 311 -2.84 11.74 30.48
C VAL A 311 -1.48 11.53 31.10
N TRP A 312 -0.48 12.26 30.61
CA TRP A 312 0.90 12.21 31.12
C TRP A 312 1.18 13.27 32.20
N GLY A 313 0.27 14.24 32.41
CA GLY A 313 0.55 15.43 33.24
C GLY A 313 1.47 16.44 32.54
N THR A 314 1.85 17.49 33.25
CA THR A 314 2.69 18.58 32.70
C THR A 314 4.14 18.11 32.49
N PRO A 315 4.72 18.28 31.29
CA PRO A 315 6.13 17.99 31.02
C PRO A 315 7.07 18.72 31.98
N ILE A 316 8.19 18.09 32.35
CA ILE A 316 9.12 18.59 33.37
C ILE A 316 9.67 19.98 32.99
N ASP A 317 9.99 20.19 31.71
CA ASP A 317 10.48 21.44 31.14
C ASP A 317 9.45 22.58 31.17
N GLN A 318 8.17 22.27 31.42
CA GLN A 318 7.07 23.23 31.54
C GLN A 318 6.62 23.43 32.99
N LEU A 319 7.19 22.71 33.94
CA LEU A 319 6.85 22.87 35.35
C LEU A 319 7.48 24.14 35.93
N PRO A 320 6.78 24.86 36.83
CA PRO A 320 7.37 25.97 37.55
C PRO A 320 8.52 25.52 38.44
N VAL A 321 9.56 26.35 38.51
CA VAL A 321 10.74 26.12 39.35
C VAL A 321 10.55 26.79 40.70
N PHE A 322 10.76 26.04 41.77
CA PHE A 322 10.70 26.48 43.15
C PHE A 322 12.05 26.30 43.85
N SER A 323 12.35 27.12 44.83
CA SER A 323 13.41 26.86 45.80
C SER A 323 12.98 25.76 46.79
N PHE A 324 13.96 25.19 47.50
CA PHE A 324 13.67 24.19 48.52
C PHE A 324 12.83 24.78 49.68
N ASP A 325 13.08 26.04 50.03
CA ASP A 325 12.31 26.75 51.06
C ASP A 325 10.85 26.96 50.63
N GLU A 326 10.61 27.31 49.36
CA GLU A 326 9.25 27.43 48.79
C GLU A 326 8.53 26.07 48.80
N PHE A 327 9.23 24.96 48.51
CA PHE A 327 8.68 23.62 48.66
C PHE A 327 8.26 23.32 50.10
N CYS A 328 9.12 23.62 51.08
CA CYS A 328 8.79 23.43 52.50
C CYS A 328 7.59 24.28 52.94
N ASP A 329 7.47 25.50 52.41
CA ASP A 329 6.37 26.43 52.69
C ASP A 329 5.01 25.90 52.17
N MET A 330 4.97 25.18 51.04
CA MET A 330 3.74 24.56 50.53
C MET A 330 3.10 23.60 51.55
N THR A 331 3.89 22.87 52.33
CA THR A 331 3.36 22.01 53.39
C THR A 331 3.14 22.78 54.68
N ASN A 332 4.12 23.55 55.14
CA ASN A 332 4.10 24.15 56.49
C ASN A 332 3.15 25.34 56.61
N LYS A 333 2.96 26.11 55.53
CA LYS A 333 2.14 27.33 55.52
C LYS A 333 0.82 27.14 54.76
N GLU A 334 0.86 26.47 53.60
CA GLU A 334 -0.33 26.29 52.75
C GLU A 334 -1.13 25.02 53.09
N GLY A 335 -0.57 24.11 53.88
CA GLY A 335 -1.23 22.87 54.29
C GLY A 335 -1.41 21.85 53.15
N ARG A 336 -0.63 21.96 52.06
CA ARG A 336 -0.71 21.05 50.91
C ARG A 336 0.06 19.76 51.20
N ALA A 337 -0.52 18.63 50.81
CA ALA A 337 0.16 17.35 50.86
C ALA A 337 1.01 17.18 49.60
N VAL A 338 2.25 17.68 49.66
CA VAL A 338 3.24 17.56 48.59
C VAL A 338 4.43 16.71 49.02
N THR A 339 5.08 16.05 48.07
CA THR A 339 6.33 15.31 48.31
C THR A 339 7.32 15.60 47.18
N LEU A 340 8.61 15.52 47.49
CA LEU A 340 9.69 15.73 46.52
C LEU A 340 10.28 14.36 46.17
N ILE A 341 10.33 14.02 44.88
CA ILE A 341 10.99 12.81 44.39
C ILE A 341 11.81 13.20 43.16
N GLU A 342 13.10 12.91 43.18
CA GLU A 342 14.04 13.17 42.07
C GLU A 342 14.00 14.62 41.58
N GLY A 343 13.89 15.59 42.51
CA GLY A 343 13.83 17.01 42.17
C GLY A 343 12.47 17.51 41.67
N VAL A 344 11.47 16.63 41.53
CA VAL A 344 10.10 16.99 41.09
C VAL A 344 9.14 17.00 42.28
N ILE A 345 8.32 18.05 42.36
CA ILE A 345 7.30 18.22 43.39
C ILE A 345 5.99 17.59 42.90
N TYR A 346 5.45 16.68 43.69
CA TYR A 346 4.20 15.98 43.42
C TYR A 346 3.12 16.37 44.43
N ASP A 347 1.95 16.78 43.95
CA ASP A 347 0.75 16.99 44.77
C ASP A 347 0.01 15.67 44.96
N ILE A 348 0.21 15.07 46.13
CA ILE A 348 -0.35 13.78 46.49
C ILE A 348 -1.65 13.93 47.31
N SER A 349 -2.20 15.14 47.43
CA SER A 349 -3.38 15.42 48.29
C SER A 349 -4.58 14.53 47.99
N SER A 350 -4.82 14.23 46.70
CA SER A 350 -5.91 13.33 46.27
C SER A 350 -5.56 11.84 46.35
N PHE A 351 -4.29 11.49 46.60
CA PHE A 351 -3.78 10.12 46.53
C PHE A 351 -3.42 9.52 47.89
N VAL A 352 -3.30 10.33 48.95
CA VAL A 352 -2.94 9.88 50.31
C VAL A 352 -3.80 8.70 50.79
N ASP A 353 -5.11 8.73 50.52
CA ASP A 353 -6.05 7.68 50.95
C ASP A 353 -6.12 6.48 50.02
N GLU A 354 -5.61 6.61 48.79
CA GLU A 354 -5.61 5.56 47.78
C GLU A 354 -4.26 4.82 47.70
N HIS A 355 -3.23 5.30 48.42
CA HIS A 355 -1.90 4.74 48.39
C HIS A 355 -1.90 3.25 48.84
N PRO A 356 -1.49 2.29 47.97
CA PRO A 356 -1.56 0.86 48.28
C PRO A 356 -0.73 0.40 49.47
N GLY A 357 0.37 1.09 49.78
CA GLY A 357 1.19 0.85 50.98
C GLY A 357 0.55 1.35 52.28
N GLY A 358 -0.62 1.99 52.19
CA GLY A 358 -1.35 2.54 53.32
C GLY A 358 -1.02 4.00 53.62
N ARG A 359 -1.97 4.67 54.29
CA ARG A 359 -1.94 6.11 54.60
C ARG A 359 -0.76 6.51 55.48
N SER A 360 -0.40 5.69 56.46
CA SER A 360 0.68 6.01 57.41
C SER A 360 2.04 6.19 56.73
N LEU A 361 2.35 5.34 55.74
CA LEU A 361 3.61 5.39 55.00
C LEU A 361 3.69 6.65 54.14
N ILE A 362 2.65 6.96 53.36
CA ILE A 362 2.66 8.13 52.48
C ILE A 362 2.60 9.45 53.27
N CYS A 363 1.90 9.49 54.41
CA CYS A 363 1.91 10.66 55.29
C CYS A 363 3.31 11.00 55.83
N SER A 364 4.19 10.00 55.98
CA SER A 364 5.56 10.23 56.45
C SER A 364 6.44 10.99 55.45
N ALA A 365 6.05 10.99 54.17
CA ALA A 365 6.72 11.60 53.03
C ALA A 365 6.22 13.04 52.71
N ILE A 366 5.13 13.49 53.34
CA ILE A 366 4.59 14.84 53.14
C ILE A 366 5.61 15.89 53.62
N GLY A 367 5.90 16.87 52.77
CA GLY A 367 6.85 17.96 53.02
C GLY A 367 8.32 17.55 53.02
N LYS A 368 8.66 16.35 52.51
CA LYS A 368 10.03 15.81 52.51
C LYS A 368 10.44 15.31 51.13
N ASP A 369 11.76 15.18 50.96
CA ASP A 369 12.35 14.38 49.88
C ASP A 369 12.20 12.89 50.19
N ALA A 370 11.37 12.22 49.38
CA ALA A 370 11.06 10.80 49.47
C ALA A 370 11.82 9.96 48.43
N THR A 371 12.78 10.54 47.70
CA THR A 371 13.51 9.88 46.60
C THR A 371 14.09 8.53 47.02
N THR A 372 14.82 8.49 48.13
CA THR A 372 15.46 7.25 48.62
C THR A 372 14.41 6.20 49.00
N SER A 373 13.36 6.61 49.71
CA SER A 373 12.28 5.69 50.12
C SER A 373 11.52 5.11 48.93
N PHE A 374 11.33 5.91 47.87
CA PHE A 374 10.60 5.56 46.66
C PHE A 374 11.40 4.66 45.68
N ASN A 375 12.73 4.81 45.67
CA ASN A 375 13.67 4.09 44.78
C ASN A 375 14.36 2.89 45.46
N GLY A 376 13.68 2.18 46.36
CA GLY A 376 14.20 0.93 46.93
C GLY A 376 14.87 1.04 48.30
N GLY A 377 14.98 2.24 48.88
CA GLY A 377 15.40 2.39 50.29
C GLY A 377 14.35 1.91 51.29
N VAL A 378 13.07 2.01 50.93
CA VAL A 378 11.95 1.41 51.68
C VAL A 378 11.16 0.47 50.78
N TYR A 379 10.77 0.96 49.60
CA TYR A 379 10.10 0.15 48.59
C TYR A 379 10.51 0.60 47.21
N ASP A 380 10.88 -0.32 46.33
CA ASP A 380 11.18 0.00 44.94
C ASP A 380 9.89 0.01 44.13
N HIS A 381 9.41 1.22 43.83
CA HIS A 381 8.11 1.40 43.19
C HIS A 381 8.13 0.98 41.73
N SER A 382 7.08 0.24 41.35
CA SER A 382 6.90 -0.25 39.98
C SER A 382 6.71 0.87 38.96
N ASN A 383 6.90 0.56 37.68
CA ASN A 383 6.61 1.50 36.59
C ASN A 383 5.17 2.02 36.61
N ALA A 384 4.20 1.23 37.10
CA ALA A 384 2.82 1.68 37.24
C ALA A 384 2.68 2.81 38.27
N ALA A 385 3.38 2.71 39.41
CA ALA A 385 3.41 3.78 40.40
C ALA A 385 4.12 5.03 39.85
N ARG A 386 5.24 4.84 39.13
CA ARG A 386 5.96 5.94 38.46
C ARG A 386 5.08 6.69 37.46
N HIS A 387 4.40 5.97 36.55
CA HIS A 387 3.46 6.57 35.60
C HIS A 387 2.30 7.30 36.29
N LEU A 388 1.79 6.77 37.40
CA LEU A 388 0.71 7.41 38.15
C LEU A 388 1.16 8.77 38.72
N MET A 389 2.40 8.88 39.20
CA MET A 389 2.94 10.14 39.73
C MET A 389 3.07 11.23 38.66
N GLU A 390 3.27 10.88 37.40
CA GLU A 390 3.44 11.86 36.32
C GLU A 390 2.25 12.83 36.21
N ARG A 391 1.03 12.37 36.56
CA ARG A 391 -0.18 13.22 36.58
C ARG A 391 -0.25 14.16 37.79
N MET A 392 0.56 13.92 38.82
CA MET A 392 0.56 14.67 40.09
C MET A 392 1.66 15.74 40.15
N ARG A 393 2.45 15.91 39.09
CA ARG A 393 3.53 16.89 39.03
C ARG A 393 3.00 18.31 39.09
N ILE A 394 3.57 19.14 39.97
CA ILE A 394 3.19 20.55 40.13
C ILE A 394 4.36 21.52 40.04
N GLY A 395 5.60 21.04 40.12
CA GLY A 395 6.78 21.90 40.16
C GLY A 395 8.08 21.13 40.20
N VAL A 396 9.19 21.86 40.16
CA VAL A 396 10.54 21.30 40.22
C VAL A 396 11.40 22.14 41.17
N VAL A 397 12.33 21.52 41.89
CA VAL A 397 13.19 22.25 42.84
C VAL A 397 14.50 22.64 42.18
N ALA A 398 14.86 23.93 42.28
CA ALA A 398 16.12 24.47 41.75
C ALA A 398 17.33 23.77 42.39
N GLY A 399 18.21 23.21 41.54
CA GLY A 399 19.41 22.48 42.00
C GLY A 399 19.16 21.03 42.43
N GLY A 400 17.92 20.52 42.34
CA GLY A 400 17.63 19.10 42.44
C GLY A 400 18.16 18.38 41.20
N GLY A 401 19.21 17.58 41.35
CA GLY A 401 19.79 16.84 40.24
C GLY A 401 18.77 15.90 39.62
N TYR A 402 18.39 16.17 38.37
CA TYR A 402 17.75 15.17 37.52
C TYR A 402 18.81 14.15 37.15
N ALA A 403 18.68 12.91 37.62
CA ALA A 403 19.27 11.80 36.90
C ALA A 403 18.29 11.48 35.77
N THR A 404 18.64 11.80 34.53
CA THR A 404 17.83 11.36 33.39
C THR A 404 18.06 9.86 33.18
N ILE A 405 17.14 9.19 32.50
CA ILE A 405 17.28 7.76 32.16
C ILE A 405 18.54 7.49 31.31
N ASP A 406 19.13 8.53 30.71
CA ASP A 406 20.40 8.47 29.97
C ASP A 406 21.65 8.40 30.89
N ASP A 407 21.52 8.64 32.20
CA ASP A 407 22.63 8.60 33.17
C ASP A 407 22.88 7.19 33.77
N ILE A 408 22.13 6.18 33.32
CA ILE A 408 22.37 4.77 33.67
C ILE A 408 23.09 4.10 32.48
N GLU A 409 24.41 4.29 32.42
CA GLU A 409 25.27 3.42 31.59
C GLU A 409 25.20 1.97 32.13
N ILE A 410 24.80 1.04 31.26
CA ILE A 410 25.11 -0.40 31.36
C ILE A 410 26.16 -0.73 30.31
#